data_AF-A0A399RJW8-F1
#
_entry.id   AF-A0A399RJW8-F1
#
_cell.length_a   1.000
_cell.length_b   1.000
_cell.length_c   1.000
_cell.angle_alpha   90.00
_cell.angle_beta   90.00
_cell.angle_gamma   90.00
#
_symmetry.space_group_name_H-M   'P 1'
#
loop_
_entity.id
_entity.type
_entity.pdbx_description
1 polymer ?
#
loop_
_entity_poly.entity_id
_entity_poly.type
_entity_poly.pdbx_seq_one_letter_code
_entity_poly.pdbx_strand_id
1 'polypeptide(L)'
;MKHALFLSAGFLALAACNGSGEDVGAGQADSLKADCIVIANDPEGVEEIASMGTDAEGFCSCVERVVAAMPEDDGASVKSIMSKVADGMQETGRGTEDVVGGMISDAMANPDDMDAQATQTGVRLVGGMFDDIADGFEETGNCPAS
;
A
#
# COMPACT_ATOMS: atom_id res chain seq x y z
N MET A 1 7.99 -48.96 -39.88
CA MET A 1 6.73 -49.73 -39.74
C MET A 1 6.60 -50.19 -38.29
N LYS A 2 5.45 -49.98 -37.63
CA LYS A 2 4.87 -50.79 -36.49
C LYS A 2 5.74 -50.99 -35.22
N HIS A 3 5.30 -51.02 -33.95
CA HIS A 3 4.15 -50.62 -33.08
C HIS A 3 4.72 -50.69 -31.62
N ALA A 4 4.12 -50.27 -30.49
CA ALA A 4 2.85 -49.62 -30.08
C ALA A 4 3.14 -48.81 -28.77
N LEU A 5 2.45 -47.70 -28.45
CA LEU A 5 1.25 -47.62 -27.59
C LEU A 5 1.25 -48.43 -26.27
N PHE A 6 1.42 -47.73 -25.14
CA PHE A 6 0.68 -47.83 -23.87
C PHE A 6 0.64 -46.39 -23.28
N LEU A 7 -0.50 -45.76 -22.94
CA LEU A 7 -1.36 -45.97 -21.76
C LEU A 7 -0.53 -45.92 -20.45
N SER A 8 -0.88 -45.13 -19.42
CA SER A 8 -2.20 -44.59 -19.06
C SER A 8 -2.15 -43.52 -17.94
N ALA A 9 -3.23 -42.74 -17.85
CA ALA A 9 -3.86 -42.19 -16.64
C ALA A 9 -3.00 -41.55 -15.52
N GLY A 10 -3.11 -40.21 -15.41
CA GLY A 10 -3.83 -39.57 -14.30
C GLY A 10 -3.34 -39.76 -12.86
N PHE A 11 -2.81 -38.68 -12.28
CA PHE A 11 -2.96 -38.40 -10.85
C PHE A 11 -3.76 -37.11 -10.65
N LEU A 12 -5.03 -37.29 -10.28
CA LEU A 12 -5.83 -36.25 -9.64
C LEU A 12 -5.39 -36.21 -8.17
N ALA A 13 -4.87 -35.07 -7.72
CA ALA A 13 -4.72 -34.76 -6.31
C ALA A 13 -5.25 -33.34 -6.09
N LEU A 14 -6.52 -33.23 -5.69
CA LEU A 14 -7.01 -32.03 -5.03
C LEU A 14 -6.28 -31.92 -3.69
N ALA A 15 -5.44 -30.90 -3.54
CA ALA A 15 -5.06 -30.37 -2.24
C ALA A 15 -5.68 -28.99 -2.13
N ALA A 16 -6.67 -28.85 -1.26
CA ALA A 16 -7.25 -27.55 -0.97
C ALA A 16 -6.27 -26.75 -0.11
N CYS A 17 -5.87 -25.58 -0.61
CA CYS A 17 -5.58 -24.45 0.24
C CYS A 17 -6.16 -23.21 -0.44
N ASN A 18 -7.37 -22.82 -0.06
CA ASN A 18 -7.93 -21.50 -0.37
C ASN A 18 -7.28 -20.50 0.60
N GLY A 19 -5.97 -20.32 0.45
CA GLY A 19 -5.27 -19.14 0.94
C GLY A 19 -5.10 -18.22 -0.26
N SER A 20 -5.51 -16.96 -0.13
CA SER A 20 -5.09 -15.88 -1.02
C SER A 20 -3.58 -15.69 -0.84
N GLY A 21 -2.81 -16.52 -1.53
CA GLY A 21 -1.36 -16.41 -1.61
C GLY A 21 -1.03 -15.32 -2.62
N GLU A 22 -1.22 -14.06 -2.21
CA GLU A 22 -0.61 -12.93 -2.90
C GLU A 22 0.92 -13.14 -2.93
N ASP A 23 1.53 -12.82 -4.07
CA ASP A 23 2.91 -13.15 -4.41
C ASP A 23 3.89 -12.20 -3.69
N VAL A 24 3.99 -12.37 -2.36
CA VAL A 24 4.84 -11.56 -1.48
C VAL A 24 6.31 -11.88 -1.71
N GLY A 25 7.05 -10.94 -2.30
CA GLY A 25 8.51 -11.01 -2.29
C GLY A 25 9.27 -10.15 -3.31
N ALA A 26 8.66 -9.74 -4.43
CA ALA A 26 9.40 -9.04 -5.50
C ALA A 26 8.67 -7.88 -6.21
N GLY A 27 7.34 -7.90 -6.33
CA GLY A 27 6.58 -6.85 -7.04
C GLY A 27 6.08 -5.69 -6.18
N GLN A 28 6.33 -5.72 -4.87
CA GLN A 28 5.57 -4.96 -3.87
C GLN A 28 6.23 -3.64 -3.41
N ALA A 29 7.49 -3.41 -3.80
CA ALA A 29 8.17 -2.11 -3.61
C ALA A 29 7.82 -1.17 -4.78
N ASP A 30 7.96 -1.66 -6.02
CA ASP A 30 7.56 -0.96 -7.24
C ASP A 30 6.08 -0.51 -7.19
N SER A 31 5.18 -1.33 -6.61
CA SER A 31 3.78 -0.94 -6.39
C SER A 31 3.63 0.13 -5.31
N LEU A 32 4.23 -0.04 -4.13
CA LEU A 32 4.16 0.94 -3.04
C LEU A 32 4.65 2.33 -3.49
N LYS A 33 5.73 2.38 -4.28
CA LYS A 33 6.21 3.65 -4.83
C LYS A 33 5.22 4.24 -5.84
N ALA A 34 4.66 3.43 -6.73
CA ALA A 34 3.65 3.90 -7.69
C ALA A 34 2.39 4.43 -6.99
N ASP A 35 1.86 3.71 -5.99
CA ASP A 35 0.71 4.11 -5.19
C ASP A 35 0.99 5.42 -4.44
N CYS A 36 2.17 5.52 -3.82
CA CYS A 36 2.63 6.76 -3.20
C CYS A 36 2.70 7.91 -4.20
N ILE A 37 3.21 7.70 -5.41
CA ILE A 37 3.32 8.74 -6.45
C ILE A 37 1.93 9.22 -6.89
N VAL A 38 0.91 8.36 -6.91
CA VAL A 38 -0.48 8.79 -7.15
C VAL A 38 -0.97 9.72 -6.03
N ILE A 39 -0.75 9.34 -4.77
CA ILE A 39 -1.16 10.12 -3.58
C ILE A 39 -0.39 11.46 -3.49
N ALA A 40 0.92 11.43 -3.70
CA ALA A 40 1.82 12.58 -3.63
C ALA A 40 1.61 13.61 -4.75
N ASN A 41 0.93 13.23 -5.84
CA ASN A 41 0.51 14.14 -6.91
C ASN A 41 -0.93 14.66 -6.74
N ASP A 42 -1.60 14.36 -5.62
CA ASP A 42 -2.76 15.12 -5.20
C ASP A 42 -2.39 16.62 -5.06
N PRO A 43 -3.21 17.58 -5.52
CA PRO A 43 -2.89 19.00 -5.45
C PRO A 43 -2.48 19.50 -4.05
N GLU A 44 -3.07 18.96 -2.99
CA GLU A 44 -2.74 19.34 -1.61
C GLU A 44 -1.40 18.71 -1.19
N GLY A 45 -1.17 17.45 -1.56
CA GLY A 45 0.10 16.76 -1.37
C GLY A 45 1.29 17.43 -2.07
N VAL A 46 1.09 17.98 -3.27
CA VAL A 46 2.14 18.69 -4.02
C VAL A 46 2.60 19.97 -3.31
N GLU A 47 1.68 20.75 -2.74
CA GLU A 47 2.03 21.98 -2.01
C GLU A 47 2.82 21.65 -0.73
N GLU A 48 2.40 20.62 0.01
CA GLU A 48 3.07 20.17 1.23
C GLU A 48 4.47 19.57 0.96
N ILE A 49 4.59 18.71 -0.06
CA ILE A 49 5.86 18.09 -0.47
C ILE A 49 6.88 19.14 -0.93
N ALA A 50 6.41 20.18 -1.64
CA ALA A 50 7.27 21.30 -2.00
C ALA A 50 7.69 22.15 -0.79
N SER A 51 6.86 22.24 0.25
CA SER A 51 7.16 22.93 1.51
C SER A 51 8.32 22.25 2.27
N MET A 52 8.32 20.90 2.29
CA MET A 52 9.38 20.04 2.84
C MET A 52 10.73 20.14 2.08
N GLY A 53 10.78 20.85 0.95
CA GLY A 53 12.00 21.01 0.14
C GLY A 53 12.39 19.75 -0.66
N THR A 54 11.43 18.85 -0.89
CA THR A 54 11.60 17.62 -1.69
C THR A 54 10.59 17.61 -2.86
N ASP A 55 10.59 16.55 -3.65
CA ASP A 55 9.56 16.29 -4.68
C ASP A 55 8.88 14.94 -4.42
N ALA A 56 7.83 14.62 -5.19
CA ALA A 56 7.08 13.38 -5.01
C ALA A 56 7.96 12.11 -5.14
N GLU A 57 9.01 12.16 -5.99
CA GLU A 57 9.98 11.07 -6.13
C GLU A 57 10.84 10.90 -4.86
N GLY A 58 11.36 12.01 -4.32
CA GLY A 58 12.12 12.05 -3.08
C GLY A 58 11.29 11.64 -1.85
N PHE A 59 10.05 12.13 -1.76
CA PHE A 59 9.10 11.76 -0.71
C PHE A 59 8.74 10.27 -0.78
N CYS A 60 8.36 9.76 -1.95
CA CYS A 60 7.95 8.35 -2.07
C CYS A 60 9.11 7.36 -1.91
N SER A 61 10.33 7.72 -2.33
CA SER A 61 11.52 6.93 -1.98
C SER A 61 12.02 7.16 -0.54
N CYS A 62 11.40 8.05 0.24
CA CYS A 62 11.49 8.04 1.70
C CYS A 62 10.45 7.07 2.31
N VAL A 63 9.18 7.12 1.85
CA VAL A 63 8.11 6.19 2.25
C VAL A 63 8.57 4.73 2.10
N GLU A 64 9.18 4.35 0.97
CA GLU A 64 9.73 3.00 0.77
C GLU A 64 10.72 2.57 1.89
N ARG A 65 11.57 3.49 2.36
CA ARG A 65 12.58 3.21 3.41
C ARG A 65 11.95 3.12 4.79
N VAL A 66 11.03 4.02 5.12
CA VAL A 66 10.32 4.00 6.40
C VAL A 66 9.49 2.72 6.50
N VAL A 67 8.73 2.37 5.46
CA VAL A 67 7.98 1.10 5.40
C VAL A 67 8.88 -0.13 5.43
N ALA A 68 10.07 -0.09 4.83
CA ALA A 68 11.04 -1.18 4.93
C ALA A 68 11.69 -1.33 6.33
N ALA A 69 11.60 -0.30 7.18
CA ALA A 69 12.07 -0.31 8.57
C ALA A 69 10.97 -0.64 9.59
N MET A 70 9.69 -0.65 9.18
CA MET A 70 8.55 -1.01 10.04
C MET A 70 8.54 -2.52 10.40
N PRO A 71 7.83 -2.91 11.47
CA PRO A 71 7.38 -4.29 11.66
C PRO A 71 6.61 -4.81 10.44
N GLU A 72 6.71 -6.11 10.16
CA GLU A 72 6.16 -6.73 8.94
C GLU A 72 4.64 -6.50 8.80
N ASP A 73 3.88 -6.70 9.89
CA ASP A 73 2.43 -6.51 9.94
C ASP A 73 2.02 -5.03 9.74
N ASP A 74 2.78 -4.09 10.29
CA ASP A 74 2.53 -2.65 10.15
C ASP A 74 2.84 -2.19 8.72
N GLY A 75 3.99 -2.62 8.17
CA GLY A 75 4.38 -2.32 6.80
C GLY A 75 3.44 -2.94 5.75
N ALA A 76 2.88 -4.13 6.03
CA ALA A 76 1.82 -4.72 5.20
C ALA A 76 0.51 -3.91 5.30
N SER A 77 0.14 -3.45 6.49
CA SER A 77 -1.05 -2.63 6.72
C SER A 77 -0.95 -1.27 6.00
N VAL A 78 0.21 -0.61 6.08
CA VAL A 78 0.48 0.64 5.35
C VAL A 78 0.37 0.43 3.84
N LYS A 79 1.05 -0.57 3.27
CA LYS A 79 0.96 -0.90 1.84
C LYS A 79 -0.49 -1.12 1.37
N SER A 80 -1.27 -1.88 2.14
CA SER A 80 -2.67 -2.18 1.80
C SER A 80 -3.53 -0.91 1.76
N ILE A 81 -3.34 0.03 2.69
CA ILE A 81 -4.09 1.29 2.70
C ILE A 81 -3.62 2.25 1.62
N MET A 82 -2.31 2.38 1.38
CA MET A 82 -1.81 3.23 0.30
C MET A 82 -2.31 2.77 -1.07
N SER A 83 -2.29 1.45 -1.36
CA SER A 83 -2.89 0.89 -2.57
C SER A 83 -4.39 1.21 -2.66
N LYS A 84 -5.19 0.95 -1.62
CA LYS A 84 -6.64 1.26 -1.61
C LYS A 84 -6.95 2.75 -1.84
N VAL A 85 -6.12 3.65 -1.31
CA VAL A 85 -6.28 5.10 -1.51
C VAL A 85 -5.91 5.48 -2.95
N ALA A 86 -4.77 5.00 -3.46
CA ALA A 86 -4.33 5.26 -4.83
C ALA A 86 -5.31 4.69 -5.88
N ASP A 87 -5.86 3.49 -5.66
CA ASP A 87 -6.91 2.90 -6.48
C ASP A 87 -8.19 3.76 -6.41
N GLY A 88 -8.65 4.12 -5.20
CA GLY A 88 -9.83 4.96 -5.02
C GLY A 88 -9.72 6.33 -5.69
N MET A 89 -8.54 6.97 -5.66
CA MET A 89 -8.26 8.22 -6.38
C MET A 89 -8.35 8.03 -7.90
N GLN A 90 -7.76 6.97 -8.43
CA GLN A 90 -7.77 6.67 -9.87
C GLN A 90 -9.16 6.27 -10.39
N GLU A 91 -9.92 5.48 -9.63
CA GLU A 91 -11.26 5.02 -10.02
C GLU A 91 -12.30 6.15 -9.95
N THR A 92 -12.21 7.02 -8.95
CA THR A 92 -13.24 8.05 -8.70
C THR A 92 -12.87 9.44 -9.20
N GLY A 93 -11.60 9.71 -9.47
CA GLY A 93 -11.08 11.04 -9.79
C GLY A 93 -11.16 12.04 -8.62
N ARG A 94 -11.30 11.54 -7.38
CA ARG A 94 -11.33 12.35 -6.15
C ARG A 94 -9.94 12.43 -5.52
N GLY A 95 -9.74 13.46 -4.69
CA GLY A 95 -8.48 13.67 -3.97
C GLY A 95 -8.30 12.73 -2.76
N THR A 96 -7.09 12.74 -2.19
CA THR A 96 -6.67 11.84 -1.11
C THR A 96 -7.60 11.90 0.12
N GLU A 97 -7.84 13.09 0.69
CA GLU A 97 -8.72 13.27 1.86
C GLU A 97 -10.14 12.72 1.60
N ASP A 98 -10.61 12.93 0.39
CA ASP A 98 -11.97 12.66 -0.06
C ASP A 98 -12.23 11.14 -0.17
N VAL A 99 -11.19 10.39 -0.57
CA VAL A 99 -11.15 8.91 -0.59
C VAL A 99 -10.97 8.35 0.82
N VAL A 100 -10.00 8.84 1.59
CA VAL A 100 -9.74 8.41 2.97
C VAL A 100 -10.96 8.65 3.88
N GLY A 101 -11.61 9.81 3.75
CA GLY A 101 -12.83 10.14 4.48
C GLY A 101 -14.01 9.22 4.14
N GLY A 102 -14.08 8.74 2.88
CA GLY A 102 -15.01 7.68 2.47
C GLY A 102 -14.70 6.35 3.17
N MET A 103 -13.45 5.89 3.10
CA MET A 103 -12.99 4.65 3.74
C MET A 103 -13.24 4.66 5.27
N ILE A 104 -12.98 5.78 5.95
CA ILE A 104 -13.28 5.95 7.38
C ILE A 104 -14.79 5.89 7.63
N SER A 105 -15.61 6.57 6.80
CA SER A 105 -17.07 6.60 6.95
C SER A 105 -17.68 5.20 6.79
N ASP A 106 -17.23 4.43 5.80
CA ASP A 106 -17.68 3.06 5.56
C ASP A 106 -17.24 2.10 6.68
N ALA A 107 -16.01 2.28 7.19
CA ALA A 107 -15.52 1.54 8.36
C ALA A 107 -16.26 1.90 9.66
N MET A 108 -16.73 3.14 9.81
CA MET A 108 -17.58 3.55 10.94
C MET A 108 -19.02 3.04 10.82
N ALA A 109 -19.51 2.82 9.59
CA ALA A 109 -20.82 2.20 9.36
C ALA A 109 -20.83 0.69 9.65
N ASN A 110 -19.67 0.03 9.57
CA ASN A 110 -19.53 -1.43 9.74
C ASN A 110 -18.44 -1.79 10.79
N PRO A 111 -18.52 -1.31 12.05
CA PRO A 111 -17.40 -1.38 13.00
C PRO A 111 -17.01 -2.81 13.45
N ASP A 112 -17.93 -3.76 13.38
CA ASP A 112 -17.69 -5.17 13.72
C ASP A 112 -17.02 -5.95 12.56
N ASP A 113 -16.86 -5.33 11.39
CA ASP A 113 -16.21 -5.92 10.22
C ASP A 113 -14.67 -5.88 10.36
N MET A 114 -14.00 -6.94 9.90
CA MET A 114 -12.55 -7.06 10.02
C MET A 114 -11.81 -6.09 9.10
N ASP A 115 -12.32 -5.83 7.90
CA ASP A 115 -11.73 -4.88 6.95
C ASP A 115 -11.95 -3.44 7.42
N ALA A 116 -13.05 -3.16 8.11
CA ALA A 116 -13.27 -1.88 8.78
C ALA A 116 -12.25 -1.61 9.89
N GLN A 117 -11.96 -2.61 10.74
CA GLN A 117 -10.95 -2.49 11.80
C GLN A 117 -9.52 -2.36 11.23
N ALA A 118 -9.20 -3.13 10.18
CA ALA A 118 -7.95 -3.02 9.45
C ALA A 118 -7.80 -1.62 8.80
N THR A 119 -8.88 -1.10 8.20
CA THR A 119 -8.91 0.24 7.59
C THR A 119 -8.63 1.34 8.62
N GLN A 120 -9.34 1.33 9.75
CA GLN A 120 -9.10 2.31 10.82
C GLN A 120 -7.70 2.23 11.42
N THR A 121 -7.09 1.04 11.45
CA THR A 121 -5.72 0.85 11.97
C THR A 121 -4.70 1.34 10.97
N GLY A 122 -4.76 0.86 9.72
CA GLY A 122 -3.82 1.22 8.67
C GLY A 122 -3.86 2.69 8.28
N VAL A 123 -5.03 3.36 8.27
CA VAL A 123 -5.11 4.81 8.03
C VAL A 123 -4.35 5.62 9.10
N ARG A 124 -4.39 5.17 10.37
CA ARG A 124 -3.59 5.81 11.44
C ARG A 124 -2.10 5.56 11.28
N LEU A 125 -1.71 4.36 10.83
CA LEU A 125 -0.30 4.04 10.53
C LEU A 125 0.23 4.86 9.35
N VAL A 126 -0.54 5.02 8.27
CA VAL A 126 -0.18 5.86 7.12
C VAL A 126 -0.04 7.33 7.53
N GLY A 127 -1.00 7.85 8.31
CA GLY A 127 -0.95 9.23 8.82
C GLY A 127 0.32 9.48 9.65
N GLY A 128 0.55 8.68 10.69
CA GLY A 128 1.75 8.81 11.54
C GLY A 128 3.06 8.64 10.77
N MET A 129 3.09 7.78 9.74
CA MET A 129 4.26 7.65 8.86
C MET A 129 4.51 8.91 8.02
N PHE A 130 3.46 9.56 7.51
CA PHE A 130 3.61 10.82 6.77
C PHE A 130 4.03 11.95 7.70
N ASP A 131 3.47 12.02 8.91
CA ASP A 131 3.88 12.96 9.97
C ASP A 131 5.38 12.77 10.30
N ASP A 132 5.83 11.54 10.59
CA ASP A 132 7.24 11.22 10.87
C ASP A 132 8.18 11.64 9.72
N ILE A 133 7.74 11.47 8.47
CA ILE A 133 8.51 11.88 7.27
C ILE A 133 8.59 13.40 7.16
N ALA A 134 7.49 14.10 7.40
CA ALA A 134 7.43 15.56 7.37
C ALA A 134 8.33 16.17 8.45
N ASP A 135 8.20 15.72 9.70
CA ASP A 135 9.05 16.13 10.82
C ASP A 135 10.54 15.88 10.49
N GLY A 136 10.90 14.74 9.89
CA GLY A 136 12.27 14.45 9.47
C GLY A 136 12.82 15.45 8.45
N PHE A 137 12.03 15.81 7.43
CA PHE A 137 12.40 16.81 6.44
C PHE A 137 12.46 18.23 7.05
N GLU A 138 11.54 18.62 7.93
CA GLU A 138 11.56 19.92 8.61
C GLU A 138 12.77 20.06 9.56
N GLU A 139 13.04 19.05 10.40
CA GLU A 139 14.12 19.12 11.40
C GLU A 139 15.52 18.97 10.79
N THR A 140 15.67 18.09 9.80
CA THR A 140 16.99 17.64 9.31
C THR A 140 17.23 17.87 7.82
N GLY A 141 16.20 18.23 7.05
CA GLY A 141 16.26 18.28 5.58
C GLY A 141 16.39 16.90 4.92
N ASN A 142 16.11 15.81 5.64
CA ASN A 142 16.31 14.44 5.18
C ASN A 142 15.20 13.50 5.66
N CYS A 143 15.02 12.40 4.93
CA CYS A 143 14.14 11.29 5.33
C CYS A 143 14.55 10.72 6.70
N PRO A 144 13.63 10.49 7.66
CA PRO A 144 13.96 10.03 9.02
C PRO A 144 14.55 8.60 9.06
N ALA A 145 14.28 7.77 8.06
CA ALA A 145 14.86 6.43 7.91
C ALA A 145 16.20 6.44 7.14
N SER A 146 17.14 7.30 7.56
CA SER A 146 18.47 7.49 6.94
C SER A 146 19.65 7.06 7.81
#